data_AF-A0A9X4GLR1-F1
#
_entry.id   AF-A0A9X4GLR1-F1
#
_cell.length_a   1.000
_cell.length_b   1.000
_cell.length_c   1.000
_cell.angle_alpha   90.00
_cell.angle_beta   90.00
_cell.angle_gamma   90.00
#
_symmetry.space_group_name_H-M   'P 1'
#
loop_
_entity.id
_entity.type
_entity.pdbx_description
1 polymer ?
#
loop_
_entity_poly.entity_id
_entity_poly.type
_entity_poly.pdbx_seq_one_letter_code
_entity_poly.pdbx_strand_id
1 'polypeptide(L)'
;EQKHGRISLPYKSGYAACTGILRESFSMKPTYEELEQQVLELSVQLANAESKCRELAAENEKQLTHSEALAVDNAALREVVERMVNQFAMSGISPEEKSINPAKSLMFDAKSALFMPATDAFLAEVRAQGVEMAITVVNDCSNNICAGGLAENRQYEEAIVNPYLDGIHDELQEIAAQLRREAAK
;
A
#
# COMPACT_ATOMS: atom_id res chain seq x y z
N GLU A 1 58.72 41.41 52.70
CA GLU A 1 57.72 40.33 52.85
C GLU A 1 56.45 40.68 52.09
N GLN A 2 55.66 39.66 51.74
CA GLN A 2 54.82 39.55 50.54
C GLN A 2 53.56 40.43 50.51
N LYS A 3 53.31 41.03 49.34
CA LYS A 3 52.05 41.70 48.97
C LYS A 3 50.91 40.68 48.91
N HIS A 4 49.89 40.86 49.73
CA HIS A 4 48.65 40.06 49.67
C HIS A 4 47.89 40.40 48.37
N GLY A 5 47.96 39.50 47.40
CA GLY A 5 47.15 39.55 46.18
C GLY A 5 45.69 39.28 46.53
N ARG A 6 44.84 40.31 46.48
CA ARG A 6 43.39 40.14 46.43
C ARG A 6 43.03 39.50 45.09
N ILE A 7 42.73 38.21 45.11
CA ILE A 7 42.09 37.53 43.98
C ILE A 7 40.65 38.03 43.91
N SER A 8 40.41 39.02 43.04
CA SER A 8 39.06 39.42 42.65
C SER A 8 38.53 38.39 41.66
N LEU A 9 37.86 37.35 42.15
CA LEU A 9 37.10 36.44 41.29
C LEU A 9 35.90 37.20 40.69
N PRO A 10 35.71 37.19 39.37
CA PRO A 10 34.54 37.81 38.75
C PRO A 10 33.29 36.99 39.08
N TYR A 11 32.60 37.34 40.16
CA TYR A 11 31.34 36.73 40.59
C TYR A 11 30.15 37.17 39.70
N LYS A 12 30.33 37.24 38.37
CA LYS A 12 29.31 37.74 37.42
C LYS A 12 29.21 36.97 36.10
N SER A 13 29.71 35.73 36.01
CA SER A 13 29.60 34.93 34.77
C SER A 13 28.76 33.64 34.93
N GLY A 14 28.83 32.96 36.08
CA GLY A 14 28.10 31.69 36.28
C GLY A 14 26.58 31.82 36.34
N TYR A 15 26.04 32.86 37.00
CA TYR A 15 24.60 33.05 37.13
C TYR A 15 23.90 33.37 35.79
N ALA A 16 24.56 34.12 34.90
CA ALA A 16 24.03 34.45 33.58
C ALA A 16 24.08 33.25 32.63
N ALA A 17 25.15 32.44 32.69
CA ALA A 17 25.28 31.22 31.91
C ALA A 17 24.25 30.15 32.34
N CYS A 18 24.10 29.91 33.65
CA CYS A 18 23.13 28.93 34.15
C CYS A 18 21.67 29.37 33.91
N THR A 19 21.36 30.67 33.95
CA THR A 19 20.02 31.17 33.62
C THR A 19 19.71 31.16 32.13
N GLY A 20 20.72 31.39 31.26
CA GLY A 20 20.58 31.23 29.81
C GLY A 20 20.29 29.79 29.41
N ILE A 21 21.08 28.84 29.93
CA ILE A 21 20.92 27.40 29.67
C ILE A 21 19.58 26.89 30.20
N LEU A 22 19.16 27.29 31.40
CA LEU A 22 17.84 26.92 31.96
C LEU A 22 16.68 27.52 31.15
N ARG A 23 16.82 28.74 30.63
CA ARG A 23 15.80 29.36 29.79
C ARG A 23 15.68 28.67 28.42
N GLU A 24 16.80 28.33 27.79
CA GLU A 24 16.81 27.58 26.53
C GLU A 24 16.26 26.15 26.71
N SER A 25 16.59 25.48 27.82
CA SER A 25 16.09 24.13 28.11
C SER A 25 14.62 24.08 28.54
N PHE A 26 14.06 25.16 29.11
CA PHE A 26 12.61 25.33 29.30
C PHE A 26 11.88 25.75 28.01
N SER A 27 12.54 26.49 27.12
CA SER A 27 11.96 26.99 25.85
C SER A 27 11.85 25.92 24.76
N MET A 28 12.51 24.77 24.91
CA MET A 28 12.53 23.69 23.91
C MET A 28 11.52 22.55 24.18
N LYS A 29 10.85 22.55 25.34
CA LYS A 29 9.83 21.53 25.64
C LYS A 29 8.45 22.10 25.35
N PRO A 30 7.61 21.42 24.55
CA PRO A 30 6.22 21.82 24.39
C PRO A 30 5.57 21.95 25.76
N THR A 31 4.75 22.99 25.91
CA THR A 31 3.89 23.16 27.08
C THR A 31 2.88 22.03 27.17
N TYR A 32 2.33 21.81 28.36
CA TYR A 32 1.36 20.75 28.59
C TYR A 32 0.14 20.89 27.66
N GLU A 33 -0.38 22.11 27.49
CA GLU A 33 -1.45 22.42 26.54
C GLU A 33 -1.08 22.14 25.07
N GLU A 34 0.16 22.45 24.64
CA GLU A 34 0.62 22.14 23.28
C GLU A 34 0.69 20.62 23.04
N LEU A 35 1.08 19.85 24.06
CA LEU A 35 1.13 18.40 24.00
C LEU A 35 -0.28 17.79 23.91
N GLU A 36 -1.23 18.31 24.71
CA GLU A 36 -2.64 17.91 24.63
C GLU A 36 -3.21 18.17 23.23
N GLN A 37 -2.86 19.30 22.62
CA GLN A 37 -3.32 19.65 21.29
C GLN A 37 -2.71 18.74 20.19
N GLN A 38 -1.43 18.37 20.30
CA GLN A 38 -0.79 17.41 19.40
C GLN A 38 -1.40 16.01 19.51
N VAL A 39 -1.66 15.53 20.73
CA VAL A 39 -2.31 14.22 20.94
C VAL A 39 -3.72 14.22 20.37
N LEU A 40 -4.47 15.32 20.54
CA LEU A 40 -5.79 15.46 19.96
C LEU A 40 -5.73 15.41 18.43
N GLU A 41 -4.80 16.15 17.81
CA GLU A 41 -4.63 16.15 16.36
C GLU A 41 -4.26 14.76 15.81
N LEU A 42 -3.32 14.06 16.45
CA LEU A 42 -2.95 12.69 16.09
C LEU A 42 -4.13 11.72 16.22
N SER A 43 -4.95 11.86 17.26
CA SER A 43 -6.13 11.00 17.46
C SER A 43 -7.16 11.17 16.33
N VAL A 44 -7.33 12.40 15.83
CA VAL A 44 -8.21 12.70 14.68
C VAL A 44 -7.61 12.13 13.39
N GLN A 45 -6.31 12.29 13.18
CA GLN A 45 -5.64 11.73 12.00
C GLN A 45 -5.75 10.19 11.96
N LEU A 46 -5.58 9.53 13.11
CA LEU A 46 -5.72 8.08 13.22
C LEU A 46 -7.15 7.62 12.93
N ALA A 47 -8.16 8.29 13.50
CA ALA A 47 -9.56 7.98 13.24
C ALA A 47 -9.93 8.15 11.75
N ASN A 48 -9.38 9.17 11.10
CA ASN A 48 -9.57 9.41 9.66
C ASN A 48 -8.91 8.32 8.80
N ALA A 49 -7.67 7.93 9.14
CA ALA A 49 -6.97 6.84 8.46
C ALA A 49 -7.73 5.51 8.61
N GLU A 50 -8.18 5.19 9.82
CA GLU A 50 -8.96 3.99 10.12
C GLU A 50 -10.29 3.97 9.35
N SER A 51 -10.99 5.11 9.28
CA SER A 51 -12.23 5.23 8.49
C SER A 51 -11.96 4.98 7.00
N LYS A 52 -10.88 5.57 6.46
CA LYS A 52 -10.49 5.38 5.06
C LYS A 52 -10.12 3.93 4.76
N CYS A 53 -9.41 3.26 5.66
CA CYS A 53 -9.10 1.83 5.54
C CYS A 53 -10.37 0.98 5.50
N ARG A 54 -11.36 1.27 6.36
CA ARG A 54 -12.66 0.56 6.35
C ARG A 54 -13.42 0.76 5.04
N GLU A 55 -13.46 1.99 4.53
CA GLU A 55 -14.12 2.30 3.26
C GLU A 55 -13.46 1.55 2.08
N LEU A 56 -12.13 1.57 2.01
CA LEU A 56 -11.38 0.84 0.99
C LEU A 56 -11.56 -0.68 1.09
N ALA A 57 -11.61 -1.23 2.31
CA ALA A 57 -11.89 -2.65 2.52
C ALA A 57 -13.28 -3.05 2.01
N ALA A 58 -14.31 -2.24 2.31
CA ALA A 58 -15.67 -2.49 1.84
C ALA A 58 -15.80 -2.37 0.31
N GLU A 59 -15.13 -1.39 -0.30
CA GLU A 59 -15.12 -1.25 -1.75
C GLU A 59 -14.37 -2.42 -2.42
N ASN A 60 -13.27 -2.90 -1.82
CA ASN A 60 -12.57 -4.10 -2.30
C ASN A 60 -13.44 -5.36 -2.27
N GLU A 61 -14.20 -5.58 -1.18
CA GLU A 61 -15.16 -6.71 -1.10
C GLU A 61 -16.24 -6.60 -2.20
N LYS A 62 -16.75 -5.40 -2.44
CA LYS A 62 -17.73 -5.16 -3.50
C LYS A 62 -17.15 -5.40 -4.89
N GLN A 63 -15.91 -4.99 -5.15
CA GLN A 63 -15.23 -5.27 -6.41
C GLN A 63 -14.96 -6.76 -6.59
N LEU A 64 -14.58 -7.48 -5.52
CA LEU A 64 -14.39 -8.92 -5.54
C LEU A 64 -15.69 -9.65 -5.91
N THR A 65 -16.79 -9.34 -5.23
CA THR A 65 -18.10 -9.95 -5.52
C THR A 65 -18.59 -9.63 -6.94
N HIS A 66 -18.35 -8.42 -7.45
CA HIS A 66 -18.65 -8.08 -8.83
C HIS A 66 -17.77 -8.87 -9.82
N SER A 67 -16.48 -9.01 -9.55
CA SER A 67 -15.55 -9.79 -10.37
C SER A 67 -15.92 -11.27 -10.40
N GLU A 68 -16.33 -11.86 -9.27
CA GLU A 68 -16.80 -13.24 -9.19
C GLU A 68 -18.07 -13.45 -10.01
N ALA A 69 -19.04 -12.54 -9.93
CA ALA A 69 -20.25 -12.59 -10.74
C ALA A 69 -19.94 -12.55 -12.25
N LEU A 70 -19.06 -11.63 -12.68
CA LEU A 70 -18.61 -11.55 -14.07
C LEU A 70 -17.86 -12.82 -14.52
N ALA A 71 -17.07 -13.43 -13.64
CA ALA A 71 -16.37 -14.67 -13.95
C ALA A 71 -17.36 -15.84 -14.18
N VAL A 72 -18.42 -15.93 -13.38
CA VAL A 72 -19.51 -16.91 -13.54
C VAL A 72 -20.27 -16.67 -14.85
N ASP A 73 -20.65 -15.42 -15.13
CA ASP A 73 -21.35 -15.08 -16.38
C ASP A 73 -20.50 -15.36 -17.62
N ASN A 74 -19.20 -15.03 -17.57
CA ASN A 74 -18.26 -15.33 -18.65
C ASN A 74 -18.09 -16.84 -18.86
N ALA A 75 -18.07 -17.64 -17.78
CA ALA A 75 -18.02 -19.10 -17.89
C ALA A 75 -19.29 -19.66 -18.56
N ALA A 76 -20.47 -19.16 -18.18
CA ALA A 76 -21.74 -19.56 -18.79
C ALA A 76 -21.82 -19.16 -20.28
N LEU A 77 -21.42 -17.93 -20.62
CA LEU A 77 -21.37 -17.45 -22.00
C LEU A 77 -20.37 -18.25 -22.84
N ARG A 78 -19.21 -18.58 -22.28
CA ARG A 78 -18.20 -19.42 -22.92
C ARG A 78 -18.78 -20.79 -23.30
N GLU A 79 -19.54 -21.42 -22.40
CA GLU A 79 -20.21 -22.69 -22.67
C GLU A 79 -21.24 -22.58 -23.81
N VAL A 80 -22.04 -21.51 -23.83
CA VAL A 80 -23.01 -21.27 -24.91
C VAL A 80 -22.30 -21.11 -26.25
N VAL A 81 -21.23 -20.31 -26.30
CA VAL A 81 -20.44 -20.09 -27.52
C VAL A 81 -19.81 -21.39 -28.00
N GLU A 82 -19.27 -22.21 -27.09
CA GLU A 82 -18.70 -23.52 -27.43
C GLU A 82 -19.75 -24.46 -28.04
N ARG A 83 -20.95 -24.55 -27.45
CA ARG A 83 -22.05 -25.33 -28.01
C ARG A 83 -22.45 -24.84 -29.40
N MET A 84 -22.55 -23.52 -29.61
CA MET A 84 -22.88 -22.95 -30.92
C MET A 84 -21.81 -23.29 -31.96
N VAL A 85 -20.53 -23.11 -31.64
CA VAL A 85 -19.41 -23.44 -32.52
C VAL A 85 -19.46 -24.92 -32.93
N ASN A 86 -19.71 -25.81 -31.96
CA ASN A 86 -19.83 -27.25 -32.21
C ASN A 86 -21.03 -27.58 -33.12
N GLN A 87 -22.20 -26.98 -32.90
CA GLN A 87 -23.38 -27.23 -33.75
C GLN A 87 -23.17 -26.82 -35.21
N PHE A 88 -22.58 -25.65 -35.44
CA PHE A 88 -22.29 -25.20 -36.80
C PHE A 88 -21.18 -26.02 -37.47
N ALA A 89 -20.19 -26.51 -36.72
CA ALA A 89 -19.18 -27.43 -37.24
C ALA A 89 -19.84 -28.74 -37.72
N MET A 90 -20.80 -29.27 -36.94
CA MET A 90 -21.57 -30.47 -37.31
C MET A 90 -22.48 -30.26 -38.53
N SER A 91 -22.89 -29.02 -38.83
CA SER A 91 -23.64 -28.69 -40.05
C SER A 91 -22.75 -28.42 -41.27
N GLY A 92 -21.42 -28.62 -41.15
CA GLY A 92 -20.46 -28.45 -42.23
C GLY A 92 -19.96 -27.02 -42.44
N ILE A 93 -20.27 -26.10 -41.52
CA ILE A 93 -19.74 -24.74 -41.55
C ILE A 93 -18.44 -24.68 -40.75
N SER A 94 -17.32 -24.49 -41.44
CA SER A 94 -16.00 -24.35 -40.82
C SER A 94 -15.66 -22.87 -40.53
N PRO A 95 -15.02 -22.56 -39.40
CA PRO A 95 -14.50 -21.22 -39.13
C PRO A 95 -13.50 -20.78 -40.21
N GLU A 96 -13.64 -19.55 -40.73
CA GLU A 96 -12.76 -19.00 -41.75
C GLU A 96 -12.59 -17.50 -41.52
N GLU A 97 -11.34 -17.06 -41.31
CA GLU A 97 -10.98 -15.67 -41.11
C GLU A 97 -11.33 -14.83 -42.36
N LYS A 98 -11.95 -13.65 -42.17
CA LYS A 98 -12.31 -12.72 -43.27
C LYS A 98 -13.19 -13.34 -44.36
N SER A 99 -13.96 -14.38 -44.02
CA SER A 99 -14.93 -14.95 -44.96
C SER A 99 -16.02 -13.95 -45.32
N ILE A 100 -16.42 -13.92 -46.59
CA ILE A 100 -17.63 -13.18 -47.02
C ILE A 100 -18.88 -13.82 -46.41
N ASN A 101 -18.82 -15.10 -46.07
CA ASN A 101 -19.91 -15.77 -45.36
C ASN A 101 -19.92 -15.32 -43.89
N PRO A 102 -21.01 -14.69 -43.42
CA PRO A 102 -21.07 -14.14 -42.07
C PRO A 102 -21.00 -15.22 -40.99
N ALA A 103 -21.55 -16.42 -41.24
CA ALA A 103 -21.50 -17.53 -40.29
C ALA A 103 -20.06 -18.02 -40.10
N LYS A 104 -19.29 -18.16 -41.20
CA LYS A 104 -17.89 -18.59 -41.12
C LYS A 104 -16.98 -17.57 -40.44
N SER A 105 -17.16 -16.28 -40.74
CA SER A 105 -16.39 -15.20 -40.11
C SER A 105 -16.71 -15.12 -38.61
N LEU A 106 -17.99 -15.13 -38.23
CA LEU A 106 -18.39 -15.09 -36.82
C LEU A 106 -17.90 -16.32 -36.04
N MET A 107 -17.89 -17.50 -36.67
CA MET A 107 -17.32 -18.70 -36.05
C MET A 107 -15.82 -18.61 -35.84
N PHE A 108 -15.09 -17.91 -36.72
CA PHE A 108 -13.66 -17.65 -36.52
C PHE A 108 -13.44 -16.75 -35.30
N ASP A 109 -14.21 -15.68 -35.16
CA ASP A 109 -14.13 -14.75 -34.02
C ASP A 109 -14.52 -15.45 -32.71
N ALA A 110 -15.62 -16.20 -32.71
CA ALA A 110 -16.09 -16.98 -31.57
C ALA A 110 -15.05 -18.00 -31.12
N LYS A 111 -14.45 -18.74 -32.06
CA LYS A 111 -13.38 -19.70 -31.77
C LYS A 111 -12.15 -18.99 -31.21
N SER A 112 -11.78 -17.85 -31.79
CA SER A 112 -10.65 -17.05 -31.30
C SER A 112 -10.89 -16.54 -29.88
N ALA A 113 -12.10 -16.09 -29.55
CA ALA A 113 -12.47 -15.66 -28.20
C ALA A 113 -12.49 -16.83 -27.18
N LEU A 114 -12.87 -18.04 -27.60
CA LEU A 114 -12.78 -19.25 -26.77
C LEU A 114 -11.32 -19.63 -26.50
N PHE A 115 -10.43 -19.51 -27.49
CA PHE A 115 -9.03 -19.90 -27.32
C PHE A 115 -8.11 -18.76 -26.89
N MET A 116 -8.61 -17.54 -26.83
CA MET A 116 -7.97 -16.47 -26.07
C MET A 116 -7.93 -16.92 -24.62
N PRO A 117 -6.73 -17.13 -24.05
CA PRO A 117 -6.61 -17.12 -22.61
C PRO A 117 -7.16 -15.75 -22.18
N ALA A 118 -8.13 -15.71 -21.26
CA ALA A 118 -8.16 -14.56 -20.36
C ALA A 118 -6.83 -14.72 -19.62
N THR A 119 -5.76 -14.12 -20.11
CA THR A 119 -4.40 -14.61 -19.86
C THR A 119 -4.22 -14.60 -18.36
N ASP A 120 -4.26 -15.78 -17.73
CA ASP A 120 -4.07 -15.89 -16.29
C ASP A 120 -2.77 -15.19 -15.89
N ALA A 121 -1.82 -15.18 -16.82
CA ALA A 121 -0.63 -14.36 -16.82
C ALA A 121 -0.87 -12.83 -16.69
N PHE A 122 -1.76 -12.25 -17.50
CA PHE A 122 -2.15 -10.84 -17.42
C PHE A 122 -2.88 -10.52 -16.11
N LEU A 123 -3.80 -11.38 -15.68
CA LEU A 123 -4.49 -11.20 -14.39
C LEU A 123 -3.50 -11.32 -13.21
N ALA A 124 -2.55 -12.25 -13.27
CA ALA A 124 -1.49 -12.38 -12.30
C ALA A 124 -0.56 -11.14 -12.30
N GLU A 125 -0.28 -10.57 -13.47
CA GLU A 125 0.51 -9.34 -13.58
C GLU A 125 -0.20 -8.13 -12.97
N VAL A 126 -1.48 -7.92 -13.26
CA VAL A 126 -2.26 -6.82 -12.68
C VAL A 126 -2.37 -6.99 -11.15
N ARG A 127 -2.57 -8.22 -10.66
CA ARG A 127 -2.55 -8.50 -9.22
C ARG A 127 -1.18 -8.23 -8.60
N ALA A 128 -0.09 -8.61 -9.25
CA ALA A 128 1.26 -8.34 -8.77
C ALA A 128 1.51 -6.83 -8.64
N GLN A 129 1.09 -6.03 -9.63
CA GLN A 129 1.18 -4.57 -9.57
C GLN A 129 0.39 -3.99 -8.39
N GLY A 130 -0.80 -4.50 -8.11
CA GLY A 130 -1.61 -4.09 -6.96
C GLY A 130 -0.90 -4.35 -5.62
N VAL A 131 -0.29 -5.53 -5.47
CA VAL A 131 0.46 -5.91 -4.26
C VAL A 131 1.73 -5.07 -4.11
N GLU A 132 2.45 -4.78 -5.19
CA GLU A 132 3.62 -3.89 -5.19
C GLU A 132 3.26 -2.45 -4.76
N MET A 133 2.07 -2.00 -5.12
CA MET A 133 1.54 -0.71 -4.67
C MET A 133 1.27 -0.73 -3.16
N ALA A 134 0.75 -1.83 -2.62
CA ALA A 134 0.56 -2.00 -1.17
C ALA A 134 1.90 -2.02 -0.42
N ILE A 135 2.93 -2.68 -0.96
CA ILE A 135 4.31 -2.64 -0.42
C ILE A 135 4.82 -1.20 -0.33
N THR A 136 4.56 -0.38 -1.35
CA THR A 136 4.95 1.03 -1.35
C THR A 136 4.29 1.80 -0.21
N VAL A 137 3.00 1.56 0.05
CA VAL A 137 2.28 2.17 1.17
C VAL A 137 2.87 1.74 2.52
N VAL A 138 3.23 0.47 2.69
CA VAL A 138 3.87 -0.03 3.92
C VAL A 138 5.23 0.64 4.16
N ASN A 139 6.02 0.82 3.10
CA ASN A 139 7.29 1.54 3.18
C ASN A 139 7.08 3.02 3.55
N ASP A 140 6.08 3.67 2.95
CA ASP A 140 5.73 5.05 3.28
C ASP A 140 5.28 5.16 4.74
N CYS A 141 4.53 4.18 5.25
CA CYS A 141 4.20 4.11 6.68
C CYS A 141 5.46 4.01 7.53
N SER A 142 6.38 3.09 7.24
CA SER A 142 7.64 2.90 7.97
C SER A 142 8.47 4.19 8.00
N ASN A 143 8.61 4.87 6.87
CA ASN A 143 9.40 6.10 6.74
C ASN A 143 8.79 7.30 7.50
N ASN A 144 7.49 7.28 7.77
CA ASN A 144 6.76 8.41 8.36
C ASN A 144 6.45 8.24 9.86
N ILE A 145 6.82 7.13 10.50
CA ILE A 145 6.52 6.85 11.93
C ILE A 145 6.98 7.99 12.85
N CYS A 146 8.06 8.71 12.51
CA CYS A 146 8.70 9.65 13.44
C CYS A 146 8.94 11.07 12.88
N ALA A 147 7.95 11.66 12.20
CA ALA A 147 8.08 13.01 11.64
C ALA A 147 8.20 14.15 12.70
N GLY A 148 8.04 13.89 14.01
CA GLY A 148 7.99 14.94 15.03
C GLY A 148 8.71 14.72 16.38
N GLY A 149 9.41 13.60 16.60
CA GLY A 149 9.98 13.23 17.92
C GLY A 149 11.48 13.48 18.13
N LEU A 150 11.93 13.54 19.39
CA LEU A 150 13.36 13.46 19.78
C LEU A 150 13.95 12.10 19.38
N ALA A 151 15.25 12.04 19.08
CA ALA A 151 15.91 10.82 18.57
C ALA A 151 15.72 9.56 19.45
N GLU A 152 15.62 9.74 20.77
CA GLU A 152 15.38 8.65 21.73
C GLU A 152 13.95 8.10 21.66
N ASN A 153 12.96 8.96 21.43
CA ASN A 153 11.56 8.55 21.22
C ASN A 153 11.39 7.84 19.88
N ARG A 154 12.13 8.29 18.85
CA ARG A 154 12.16 7.65 17.53
C ARG A 154 12.64 6.20 17.61
N GLN A 155 13.74 5.92 18.31
CA GLN A 155 14.24 4.54 18.49
C GLN A 155 13.21 3.64 19.19
N TYR A 156 12.48 4.17 20.16
CA TYR A 156 11.48 3.42 20.90
C TYR A 156 10.24 3.09 20.04
N GLU A 157 9.75 4.08 19.28
CA GLU A 157 8.63 3.91 18.35
C GLU A 157 8.98 2.93 17.21
N GLU A 158 10.16 3.09 16.61
CA GLU A 158 10.69 2.18 15.58
C GLU A 158 10.81 0.74 16.11
N ALA A 159 11.32 0.55 17.33
CA ALA A 159 11.48 -0.80 17.92
C ALA A 159 10.15 -1.52 18.16
N ILE A 160 9.04 -0.79 18.35
CA ILE A 160 7.72 -1.37 18.57
C ILE A 160 7.02 -1.62 17.23
N VAL A 161 7.08 -0.67 16.29
CA VAL A 161 6.25 -0.68 15.08
C VAL A 161 6.94 -1.39 13.91
N ASN A 162 8.25 -1.22 13.73
CA ASN A 162 8.97 -1.78 12.58
C ASN A 162 8.85 -3.31 12.47
N PRO A 163 8.94 -4.10 13.55
CA PRO A 163 8.78 -5.55 13.43
C PRO A 163 7.44 -5.99 12.82
N TYR A 164 6.37 -5.23 13.04
CA TYR A 164 5.06 -5.50 12.43
C TYR A 164 5.02 -5.10 10.96
N LEU A 165 5.57 -3.93 10.62
CA LEU A 165 5.62 -3.47 9.23
C LEU A 165 6.55 -4.34 8.38
N ASP A 166 7.67 -4.80 8.93
CA ASP A 166 8.60 -5.74 8.29
C ASP A 166 7.89 -7.06 8.01
N GLY A 167 7.13 -7.60 8.98
CA GLY A 167 6.33 -8.81 8.78
C GLY A 167 5.30 -8.67 7.66
N ILE A 168 4.56 -7.55 7.63
CA ILE A 168 3.59 -7.26 6.56
C ILE A 168 4.31 -7.10 5.20
N HIS A 169 5.45 -6.41 5.19
CA HIS A 169 6.25 -6.20 3.99
C HIS A 169 6.73 -7.53 3.39
N ASP A 170 7.26 -8.42 4.22
CA ASP A 170 7.76 -9.74 3.81
C ASP A 170 6.64 -10.61 3.23
N GLU A 171 5.46 -10.64 3.88
CA GLU A 171 4.29 -11.37 3.38
C GLU A 171 3.84 -10.83 2.01
N LEU A 172 3.76 -9.51 1.85
CA LEU A 172 3.38 -8.89 0.58
C LEU A 172 4.43 -9.14 -0.51
N GLN A 173 5.72 -9.13 -0.18
CA GLN A 173 6.78 -9.50 -1.12
C GLN A 173 6.64 -10.95 -1.60
N GLU A 174 6.33 -11.87 -0.70
CA GLU A 174 6.12 -13.28 -1.07
C GLU A 174 4.93 -13.43 -2.04
N ILE A 175 3.80 -12.77 -1.74
CA ILE A 175 2.62 -12.78 -2.59
C ILE A 175 2.93 -12.18 -3.97
N ALA A 176 3.62 -11.02 -4.02
CA ALA A 176 4.03 -10.40 -5.27
C ALA A 176 4.92 -11.33 -6.10
N ALA A 177 5.91 -11.99 -5.47
CA ALA A 177 6.80 -12.93 -6.14
C ALA A 177 6.07 -14.19 -6.66
N GLN A 178 5.05 -14.68 -5.96
CA GLN A 178 4.19 -15.76 -6.45
C GLN A 178 3.42 -15.32 -7.71
N LEU A 179 2.75 -14.17 -7.65
CA LEU A 179 1.98 -13.62 -8.78
C LEU A 179 2.86 -13.31 -10.00
N ARG A 180 4.08 -12.79 -9.80
CA ARG A 180 5.04 -12.58 -10.90
C ARG A 180 5.47 -13.89 -11.57
N ARG A 181 5.60 -14.99 -10.81
CA ARG A 181 5.88 -16.30 -11.38
C ARG A 181 4.70 -16.86 -12.16
N GLU A 182 3.47 -16.58 -11.74
CA GLU A 182 2.26 -16.94 -12.49
C GLU A 182 2.11 -16.10 -13.76
N ALA A 183 2.47 -14.81 -13.71
CA ALA A 183 2.50 -13.91 -14.85
C ALA A 183 3.47 -14.35 -15.95
N ALA A 184 4.54 -15.07 -15.59
CA ALA A 184 5.58 -15.52 -16.50
C ALA A 184 5.32 -16.91 -17.13
N LYS A 185 4.21 -17.57 -16.80
CA LYS A 185 3.81 -18.88 -17.36
C LYS A 185 2.97 -18.71 -18.62
#